data_AF-A0AAE1UVK6-F1
#
_entry.id   AF-A0AAE1UVK6-F1
#
_cell.length_a   1.000
_cell.length_b   1.000
_cell.length_c   1.000
_cell.angle_alpha   90.00
_cell.angle_beta   90.00
_cell.angle_gamma   90.00
#
_symmetry.space_group_name_H-M   'P 1'
#
loop_
_entity.id
_entity.type
_entity.pdbx_description
1 polymer ?
#
loop_
_entity_poly.entity_id
_entity_poly.type
_entity_poly.pdbx_seq_one_letter_code
_entity_poly.pdbx_strand_id
1 'polypeptide(L)'
;MINSYAIHGKGSDAVQRFEFMLNQRIAPNEVSFVSVLTACGHAGLVKEGCKYFRLMKQVYGIKPGVEHFSCMVDLFGQAGCMSEVWKVLLSSCLVHKNVKMARHVSEKLLELQPSEHSPYILLSNTCSDNENWHEASKLRGLMQERKVTKLPGQSYLVEE
;
A
#
# COMPACT_ATOMS: atom_id res chain seq x y z
N MET A 1 -7.95 16.87 16.65
CA MET A 1 -7.16 16.59 17.87
C MET A 1 -6.28 15.34 17.79
N ILE A 2 -6.23 14.57 16.69
CA ILE A 2 -5.20 13.50 16.50
C ILE A 2 -3.93 14.10 15.85
N ASN A 3 -4.11 15.02 14.89
CA ASN A 3 -3.02 15.69 14.18
C ASN A 3 -2.03 16.43 15.11
N SER A 4 -2.51 17.04 16.19
CA SER A 4 -1.64 17.76 17.14
C SER A 4 -0.68 16.83 17.90
N TYR A 5 -1.08 15.58 18.18
CA TYR A 5 -0.21 14.61 18.86
C TYR A 5 0.79 13.95 17.90
N ALA A 6 0.40 13.78 16.64
CA ALA A 6 1.29 13.29 15.59
C ALA A 6 2.50 14.23 15.40
N ILE A 7 2.30 15.55 15.49
CA ILE A 7 3.36 16.55 15.27
C ILE A 7 4.37 16.62 16.44
N HIS A 8 4.01 16.19 17.66
CA HIS A 8 4.88 16.31 18.84
C HIS A 8 5.61 15.01 19.23
N GLY A 9 5.75 14.04 18.32
CA GLY A 9 6.43 12.77 18.62
C GLY A 9 5.66 11.86 19.60
N LYS A 10 4.39 12.17 19.86
CA LYS A 10 3.48 11.40 20.71
C LYS A 10 2.58 10.51 19.85
N GLY A 11 3.16 9.80 18.89
CA GLY A 11 2.40 8.95 17.97
C GLY A 11 1.59 7.88 18.70
N SER A 12 2.11 7.35 19.81
CA SER A 12 1.37 6.43 20.69
C SER A 12 0.11 7.06 21.31
N ASP A 13 0.14 8.34 21.70
CA ASP A 13 -1.03 9.02 22.26
C ASP A 13 -2.09 9.29 21.17
N ALA A 14 -1.66 9.65 19.97
CA ALA A 14 -2.55 9.79 18.81
C ALA A 14 -3.25 8.46 18.47
N VAL A 15 -2.52 7.35 18.52
CA VAL A 15 -3.08 6.00 18.35
C VAL A 15 -4.09 5.70 19.45
N GLN A 16 -3.77 5.94 20.73
CA GLN A 16 -4.71 5.75 21.83
C GLN A 16 -5.99 6.58 21.68
N ARG A 17 -5.89 7.81 21.17
CA ARG A 17 -7.07 8.66 20.90
C ARG A 17 -7.91 8.11 19.75
N PHE A 18 -7.27 7.58 18.72
CA PHE A 18 -7.98 6.90 17.63
C PHE A 18 -8.70 5.65 18.15
N GLU A 19 -8.03 4.81 18.94
CA GLU A 19 -8.66 3.63 19.53
C GLU A 19 -9.78 3.96 20.52
N PHE A 20 -9.64 5.05 21.30
CA PHE A 20 -10.71 5.56 22.12
C PHE A 20 -11.94 5.97 21.29
N MET A 21 -11.74 6.66 20.17
CA MET A 21 -12.81 7.01 19.23
C MET A 21 -13.54 5.76 18.71
N LEU A 22 -12.79 4.71 18.34
CA LEU A 22 -13.37 3.43 17.94
C LEU A 22 -14.21 2.80 19.06
N ASN A 23 -13.71 2.81 20.30
CA ASN A 23 -14.40 2.26 21.46
C ASN A 23 -15.69 3.02 21.80
N GLN A 24 -15.74 4.32 21.52
CA GLN A 24 -16.95 5.15 21.62
C GLN A 24 -17.92 4.95 20.45
N ARG A 25 -17.65 4.01 19.53
CA ARG A 25 -18.44 3.74 18.32
C ARG A 25 -18.59 4.96 17.40
N ILE A 26 -17.65 5.90 17.46
CA ILE A 26 -17.63 7.04 16.56
C ILE A 26 -16.94 6.59 15.27
N ALA A 27 -17.64 6.69 14.14
CA ALA A 27 -17.12 6.27 12.84
C ALA A 27 -15.96 7.17 12.39
N PRO A 28 -14.75 6.62 12.16
CA PRO A 28 -13.66 7.34 11.53
C PRO A 28 -13.97 7.68 10.08
N ASN A 29 -13.46 8.82 9.64
CA ASN A 29 -13.48 9.26 8.25
C ASN A 29 -12.07 9.34 7.67
N GLU A 30 -11.95 9.73 6.40
CA GLU A 30 -10.68 9.90 5.68
C GLU A 30 -9.65 10.70 6.50
N VAL A 31 -10.05 11.86 7.03
CA VAL A 31 -9.15 12.73 7.83
C VAL A 31 -8.69 12.07 9.12
N SER A 32 -9.56 11.27 9.76
CA SER A 32 -9.22 10.50 10.96
C SER A 32 -8.15 9.45 10.66
N PHE A 33 -8.27 8.77 9.51
CA PHE A 33 -7.28 7.78 9.07
C PHE A 33 -5.96 8.42 8.66
N VAL A 34 -5.95 9.52 7.92
CA VAL A 34 -4.73 10.28 7.64
C VAL A 34 -4.03 10.65 8.96
N SER A 35 -4.79 11.16 9.93
CA SER A 35 -4.22 11.57 11.22
C SER A 35 -3.54 10.42 11.99
N VAL A 36 -4.17 9.25 12.06
CA VAL A 36 -3.58 8.09 12.77
C VAL A 36 -2.42 7.47 11.99
N LEU A 37 -2.48 7.47 10.65
CA LEU A 37 -1.39 6.96 9.81
C LEU A 37 -0.15 7.86 9.90
N THR A 38 -0.30 9.18 9.87
CA THR A 38 0.80 10.13 10.10
C THR A 38 1.42 9.94 11.48
N ALA A 39 0.59 9.75 12.51
CA ALA A 39 1.09 9.45 13.85
C ALA A 39 1.89 8.14 13.91
N CYS A 40 1.43 7.10 13.22
CA CYS A 40 2.18 5.85 13.11
C CYS A 40 3.53 6.07 12.39
N GLY A 41 3.53 6.87 11.32
CA GLY A 41 4.73 7.27 10.58
C GLY A 41 5.77 7.88 11.51
N HIS A 42 5.44 8.98 12.18
CA HIS A 42 6.36 9.71 13.05
C HIS A 42 6.85 8.91 14.27
N ALA A 43 6.08 7.93 14.74
CA ALA A 43 6.47 7.09 15.88
C ALA A 43 7.08 5.73 15.45
N GLY A 44 7.26 5.47 14.16
CA GLY A 44 7.78 4.20 13.65
C GLY A 44 6.89 2.99 13.94
N LEU A 45 5.58 3.20 14.16
CA LEU A 45 4.60 2.16 14.51
C LEU A 45 4.11 1.43 13.25
N VAL A 46 5.00 0.66 12.62
CA VAL A 46 4.75 0.01 11.32
C VAL A 46 3.56 -0.96 11.38
N LYS A 47 3.46 -1.75 12.46
CA LYS A 47 2.39 -2.75 12.62
C LYS A 47 1.03 -2.09 12.71
N GLU A 48 0.94 -1.01 13.47
CA GLU A 48 -0.26 -0.20 13.70
C GLU A 48 -0.66 0.53 12.42
N GLY A 49 0.28 1.16 11.72
CA GLY A 49 0.02 1.81 10.43
C GLY A 49 -0.57 0.84 9.41
N CYS A 50 0.01 -0.37 9.30
CA CYS A 50 -0.52 -1.43 8.44
C CYS A 50 -1.91 -1.92 8.87
N LYS A 51 -2.16 -2.03 10.17
CA LYS A 51 -3.46 -2.40 10.75
C LYS A 51 -4.52 -1.36 10.36
N TYR A 52 -4.25 -0.07 10.58
CA TYR A 52 -5.23 0.99 10.32
C TYR A 52 -5.46 1.22 8.83
N PHE A 53 -4.44 1.11 7.99
CA PHE A 53 -4.61 1.20 6.53
C PHE A 53 -5.50 0.07 5.99
N ARG A 54 -5.36 -1.15 6.52
CA ARG A 54 -6.26 -2.27 6.19
C ARG A 54 -7.67 -2.06 6.72
N LEU A 55 -7.79 -1.63 7.97
CA LEU A 55 -9.08 -1.34 8.62
C LEU A 55 -9.89 -0.31 7.83
N MET A 56 -9.25 0.78 7.40
CA MET A 56 -9.84 1.82 6.55
C MET A 56 -10.51 1.24 5.30
N LYS A 57 -9.81 0.35 4.59
CA LYS A 57 -10.29 -0.23 3.34
C LYS A 57 -11.35 -1.31 3.55
N GLN A 58 -11.08 -2.25 4.46
CA GLN A 58 -11.84 -3.49 4.59
C GLN A 58 -13.09 -3.35 5.45
N VAL A 59 -13.02 -2.52 6.50
CA VAL A 59 -14.10 -2.36 7.47
C VAL A 59 -14.88 -1.07 7.22
N TYR A 60 -14.18 0.04 6.94
CA TYR A 60 -14.83 1.34 6.71
C TYR A 60 -15.11 1.66 5.25
N GLY A 61 -14.65 0.82 4.30
CA GLY A 61 -14.89 1.01 2.87
C GLY A 61 -14.27 2.30 2.30
N ILE A 62 -13.35 2.93 3.02
CA ILE A 62 -12.72 4.19 2.62
C ILE A 62 -11.63 3.88 1.60
N LYS A 63 -11.74 4.51 0.43
CA LYS A 63 -10.75 4.37 -0.64
C LYS A 63 -9.51 5.21 -0.28
N PRO A 64 -8.30 4.63 -0.36
CA PRO A 64 -7.07 5.38 -0.07
C PRO A 64 -6.85 6.46 -1.14
N GLY A 65 -6.76 7.70 -0.69
CA GLY A 65 -6.28 8.85 -1.47
C GLY A 65 -4.76 9.04 -1.38
N VAL A 66 -4.26 10.08 -2.03
CA VAL A 66 -2.82 10.42 -2.09
C VAL A 66 -2.25 10.62 -0.69
N GLU A 67 -2.98 11.29 0.19
CA GLU A 67 -2.57 11.57 1.56
C GLU A 67 -2.29 10.29 2.34
N HIS A 68 -3.16 9.28 2.17
CA HIS A 68 -3.01 7.99 2.84
C HIS A 68 -1.79 7.23 2.33
N PHE A 69 -1.52 7.27 1.02
CA PHE A 69 -0.33 6.65 0.44
C PHE A 69 0.94 7.37 0.88
N SER A 70 0.95 8.70 0.95
CA SER A 70 2.07 9.48 1.48
C SER A 70 2.41 9.07 2.91
N CYS A 71 1.42 8.95 3.80
CA CYS A 71 1.66 8.47 5.16
C CYS A 71 2.32 7.08 5.20
N MET A 72 1.91 6.17 4.31
CA MET A 72 2.48 4.82 4.24
C MET A 72 3.90 4.82 3.67
N VAL A 73 4.19 5.67 2.69
CA VAL A 73 5.56 5.87 2.17
C VAL A 73 6.48 6.40 3.27
N ASP A 74 6.04 7.42 4.01
CA ASP A 74 6.82 7.99 5.12
C ASP A 74 7.07 6.95 6.21
N LEU A 75 6.04 6.18 6.59
CA LEU A 75 6.13 5.11 7.59
C LEU A 75 7.18 4.06 7.21
N PHE A 76 7.13 3.53 5.99
CA PHE A 76 8.10 2.51 5.55
C PHE A 76 9.49 3.09 5.29
N GLY A 77 9.55 4.33 4.81
CA GLY A 77 10.81 5.05 4.60
C GLY A 77 11.61 5.22 5.89
N GLN A 78 10.95 5.69 6.95
CA GLN A 78 11.57 5.85 8.27
C GLN A 78 11.98 4.51 8.90
N ALA A 79 11.23 3.44 8.64
CA ALA A 79 11.55 2.09 9.10
C ALA A 79 12.66 1.41 8.27
N GLY A 80 13.17 2.04 7.20
CA GLY A 80 14.15 1.45 6.29
C GLY A 80 13.60 0.31 5.42
N CYS A 81 12.28 0.12 5.38
CA CYS A 81 11.61 -0.94 4.63
C CYS A 81 11.43 -0.55 3.16
N MET A 82 12.53 -0.40 2.42
CA MET A 82 12.49 0.11 1.04
C MET A 82 11.61 -0.72 0.10
N SER A 83 11.60 -2.05 0.24
CA SER A 83 10.71 -2.91 -0.57
C SER A 83 9.23 -2.55 -0.41
N GLU A 84 8.82 -2.21 0.81
CA GLU A 84 7.44 -1.81 1.10
C GLU A 84 7.14 -0.41 0.58
N VAL A 85 8.10 0.52 0.60
CA VAL A 85 7.96 1.83 -0.07
C VAL A 85 7.62 1.65 -1.56
N TRP A 86 8.37 0.82 -2.27
CA TRP A 86 8.12 0.54 -3.68
C TRP A 86 6.76 -0.13 -3.91
N LYS A 87 6.34 -1.05 -3.05
CA LYS A 87 5.00 -1.68 -3.12
C LYS A 87 3.88 -0.67 -2.90
N VAL A 88 4.02 0.25 -1.95
CA VAL A 88 3.04 1.31 -1.68
C VAL A 88 2.97 2.29 -2.86
N LEU A 89 4.11 2.74 -3.37
CA LEU A 89 4.18 3.59 -4.57
C LEU A 89 3.49 2.91 -5.75
N LEU A 90 3.73 1.60 -5.92
CA LEU A 90 3.11 0.84 -6.99
C LEU A 90 1.58 0.80 -6.83
N SER A 91 1.12 0.46 -5.63
CA SER A 91 -0.33 0.45 -5.32
C SER A 91 -0.97 1.82 -5.57
N SER A 92 -0.31 2.92 -5.22
CA SER A 92 -0.79 4.28 -5.48
C SER A 92 -0.91 4.55 -6.99
N CYS A 93 0.14 4.23 -7.76
CA CYS A 93 0.13 4.41 -9.21
C CYS A 93 -1.03 3.67 -9.87
N LEU A 94 -1.37 2.48 -9.37
CA LEU A 94 -2.48 1.69 -9.91
C LEU A 94 -3.85 2.26 -9.56
N VAL A 95 -4.06 2.64 -8.30
CA VAL A 95 -5.32 3.24 -7.86
C VAL A 95 -5.62 4.51 -8.65
N HIS A 96 -4.58 5.30 -8.95
CA HIS A 96 -4.69 6.56 -9.69
C HIS A 96 -4.45 6.41 -11.20
N LYS A 97 -4.31 5.17 -11.72
CA LYS A 97 -4.07 4.86 -13.14
C LYS A 97 -2.87 5.61 -13.76
N ASN A 98 -1.85 5.92 -12.96
CA ASN A 98 -0.59 6.48 -13.44
C ASN A 98 0.31 5.37 -14.00
N VAL A 99 -0.03 4.93 -15.20
CA VAL A 99 0.61 3.81 -15.92
C VAL A 99 2.11 4.03 -16.14
N LYS A 100 2.51 5.26 -16.53
CA LYS A 100 3.93 5.57 -16.78
C LYS A 100 4.77 5.41 -15.52
N MET A 101 4.28 5.91 -14.39
CA MET A 101 4.97 5.78 -13.11
C MET A 101 4.92 4.33 -12.57
N ALA A 102 3.79 3.63 -12.72
CA ALA A 102 3.65 2.23 -12.35
C ALA A 102 4.71 1.35 -13.05
N ARG A 103 5.00 1.63 -14.33
CA ARG A 103 6.06 0.95 -15.08
C ARG A 103 7.42 1.14 -14.42
N HIS A 104 7.81 2.39 -14.19
CA HIS A 104 9.12 2.72 -13.60
C HIS A 104 9.30 2.11 -12.19
N VAL A 105 8.26 2.21 -11.36
CA VAL A 105 8.25 1.64 -10.00
C VAL A 105 8.37 0.12 -10.05
N SER A 106 7.69 -0.54 -10.98
CA SER A 106 7.76 -1.99 -11.13
C SER A 106 9.13 -2.46 -11.59
N GLU A 107 9.76 -1.78 -12.54
CA GLU A 107 11.14 -2.08 -12.98
C GLU A 107 12.12 -2.03 -11.81
N LYS A 108 12.04 -0.97 -10.99
CA LYS A 108 12.86 -0.83 -9.78
C LYS A 108 12.56 -1.92 -8.74
N LEU A 109 11.30 -2.29 -8.56
CA LEU A 109 10.93 -3.35 -7.63
C LEU A 109 11.43 -4.73 -8.10
N LEU A 110 11.52 -4.97 -9.41
CA LEU A 110 12.12 -6.19 -9.97
C LEU A 110 13.64 -6.25 -9.85
N GLU A 111 14.32 -5.11 -9.89
CA GLU A 111 15.75 -5.02 -9.59
C GLU A 111 16.03 -5.37 -8.11
N LEU A 112 15.18 -4.89 -7.19
CA LEU A 112 15.35 -5.08 -5.75
C LEU A 112 14.84 -6.44 -5.26
N GLN A 113 13.73 -6.93 -5.80
CA GLN A 113 13.08 -8.19 -5.41
C GLN A 113 12.65 -9.00 -6.64
N PRO A 114 13.59 -9.69 -7.30
CA PRO A 114 13.32 -10.54 -8.46
C PRO A 114 12.29 -11.66 -8.25
N SER A 115 12.07 -12.07 -7.00
CA SER A 115 11.19 -13.19 -6.62
C SER A 115 9.74 -12.78 -6.38
N GLU A 116 9.44 -11.49 -6.28
CA GLU A 116 8.09 -11.00 -6.05
C GLU A 116 7.26 -11.06 -7.34
N HIS A 117 6.07 -11.67 -7.29
CA HIS A 117 5.21 -11.86 -8.46
C HIS A 117 4.37 -10.63 -8.82
N SER A 118 4.04 -9.79 -7.83
CA SER A 118 3.16 -8.63 -8.00
C SER A 118 3.62 -7.63 -9.09
N PRO A 119 4.90 -7.25 -9.18
CA PRO A 119 5.37 -6.29 -10.20
C PRO A 119 5.32 -6.86 -11.63
N TYR A 120 5.58 -8.17 -11.80
CA TYR A 120 5.51 -8.82 -13.11
C TYR A 120 4.09 -8.87 -13.67
N ILE A 121 3.14 -9.31 -12.84
CA ILE A 121 1.72 -9.40 -13.23
C ILE A 121 1.23 -8.02 -13.66
N LEU A 122 1.66 -7.00 -12.92
CA LEU A 122 1.21 -5.66 -13.15
C LEU A 122 1.79 -5.01 -14.40
N LEU A 123 3.11 -5.17 -14.63
CA LEU A 123 3.73 -4.72 -15.87
C LEU A 123 3.13 -5.43 -17.08
N SER A 124 2.84 -6.73 -16.96
CA SER A 124 2.16 -7.49 -18.01
C SER A 124 0.80 -6.89 -18.35
N ASN A 125 -0.05 -6.61 -17.36
CA ASN A 125 -1.37 -6.01 -17.57
C ASN A 125 -1.25 -4.59 -18.16
N THR A 126 -0.35 -3.78 -17.60
CA THR A 126 -0.09 -2.42 -18.07
C THR A 126 0.40 -2.38 -19.52
N CYS A 127 1.22 -3.34 -19.94
CA CYS A 127 1.70 -3.45 -21.32
C CYS A 127 0.61 -3.93 -22.27
N SER A 128 -0.28 -4.83 -21.83
CA SER A 128 -1.48 -5.23 -22.58
C SER A 128 -2.43 -4.05 -22.84
N ASP A 129 -2.61 -3.16 -21.86
CA ASP A 129 -3.47 -1.97 -21.99
C ASP A 129 -2.89 -0.89 -22.93
N ASN A 130 -1.59 -0.92 -23.22
CA ASN A 130 -0.90 0.02 -24.12
C ASN A 130 -0.46 -0.62 -25.45
N GLU A 131 -1.07 -1.74 -25.84
CA GLU A 131 -0.77 -2.51 -27.06
C GLU A 131 0.69 -3.00 -27.19
N ASN A 132 1.48 -2.94 -26.11
CA ASN A 132 2.86 -3.39 -26.08
C ASN A 132 2.95 -4.86 -25.66
N TRP A 133 2.31 -5.72 -26.46
CA TRP A 133 2.18 -7.16 -26.21
C TRP A 133 3.53 -7.89 -26.18
N HIS A 134 4.53 -7.37 -26.88
CA HIS A 134 5.89 -7.92 -26.90
C HIS A 134 6.53 -7.87 -25.50
N GLU A 135 6.50 -6.72 -24.85
CA GLU A 135 7.04 -6.57 -23.49
C GLU A 135 6.24 -7.37 -22.46
N ALA A 136 4.91 -7.44 -22.61
CA ALA A 136 4.08 -8.29 -21.76
C ALA A 136 4.47 -9.78 -21.86
N SER A 137 4.78 -10.25 -23.08
CA SER A 137 5.25 -11.62 -23.31
C SER A 137 6.62 -11.88 -22.66
N LYS A 138 7.56 -10.93 -22.83
CA LYS A 138 8.90 -11.01 -22.23
C LYS A 138 8.84 -11.07 -20.70
N LEU A 139 7.97 -10.28 -20.07
CA LEU A 139 7.76 -10.28 -18.61
C LEU A 139 7.19 -11.61 -18.10
N ARG A 140 6.25 -12.21 -18.84
CA ARG A 140 5.71 -13.54 -18.52
C ARG A 140 6.76 -14.63 -18.67
N GLY A 141 7.63 -14.54 -19.69
CA GLY A 141 8.78 -15.43 -19.84
C GLY A 141 9.76 -15.32 -18.67
N LEU A 142 10.07 -14.09 -18.24
CA LEU A 142 10.92 -13.84 -17.06
C LEU A 142 10.33 -14.39 -15.77
N MET A 143 9.00 -14.33 -15.57
CA MET A 143 8.35 -14.99 -14.43
C MET A 143 8.56 -16.51 -14.45
N GLN A 144 8.41 -17.15 -15.62
CA GLN A 144 8.57 -18.59 -15.77
C GLN A 144 10.02 -19.02 -15.53
N GLU A 145 10.99 -18.32 -16.12
CA GLU A 145 12.42 -18.57 -15.94
C GLU A 145 12.81 -18.47 -14.45
N ARG A 146 12.31 -17.44 -13.76
CA ARG A 146 12.59 -17.19 -12.34
C ARG A 146 11.71 -18.02 -11.38
N LYS A 147 10.86 -18.91 -11.91
CA LYS A 147 9.91 -19.74 -11.14
C LYS A 147 9.01 -18.92 -10.21
N VAL A 148 8.70 -17.69 -10.61
CA VAL A 148 7.85 -16.77 -9.86
C VAL A 148 6.39 -17.16 -10.13
N THR A 149 5.78 -17.82 -9.16
CA THR A 149 4.37 -18.23 -9.24
C THR A 149 3.44 -17.13 -8.74
N LYS A 150 2.38 -16.84 -9.49
CA LYS A 150 1.27 -16.01 -9.01
C LYS A 150 0.65 -16.69 -7.79
N LEU A 151 0.54 -15.98 -6.67
CA LEU A 151 -0.36 -16.43 -5.59
C LEU A 151 -1.79 -16.43 -6.16
N PRO A 152 -2.51 -17.57 -6.12
CA PRO A 152 -3.92 -17.60 -6.49
C PRO A 152 -4.65 -16.54 -5.68
N GLY A 153 -5.44 -15.69 -6.34
CA GLY A 153 -6.26 -14.73 -5.63
C GLY A 153 -7.25 -15.49 -4.75
N GLN A 154 -7.12 -15.38 -3.43
CA GLN A 154 -8.14 -15.84 -2.50
C GLN A 154 -9.32 -14.88 -2.60
N SER A 155 -10.23 -15.14 -3.53
CA SER A 155 -11.61 -14.76 -3.35
C SER A 155 -12.18 -15.75 -2.34
N TYR A 156 -12.33 -15.32 -1.09
CA TYR A 156 -13.25 -16.00 -0.18
C TYR A 156 -14.64 -15.83 -0.80
N LEU A 157 -15.07 -16.84 -1.56
CA LEU A 157 -16.49 -17.07 -1.74
C LEU A 157 -16.99 -17.41 -0.34
N VAL A 158 -17.73 -16.47 0.25
CA VAL A 158 -18.62 -16.82 1.35
C VAL A 158 -19.71 -17.63 0.68
N GLU A 159 -19.57 -18.96 0.70
CA GLU A 159 -20.68 -19.87 0.45
C GLU A 159 -21.64 -19.76 1.65
N GLU A 160 -22.87 -19.37 1.31
CA GLU A 160 -24.17 -19.53 1.98
C GLU A 160 -24.34 -19.10 3.46
#